data_AF-A0A353QI98-F1
#
_entry.id   AF-A0A353QI98-F1
#
_cell.length_a   1.000
_cell.length_b   1.000
_cell.length_c   1.000
_cell.angle_alpha   90.00
_cell.angle_beta   90.00
_cell.angle_gamma   90.00
#
_symmetry.space_group_name_H-M   'P 1'
#
loop_
_entity.id
_entity.type
_entity.pdbx_description
1 polymer ?
#
loop_
_entity_poly.entity_id
_entity_poly.type
_entity_poly.pdbx_seq_one_letter_code
_entity_poly.pdbx_strand_id
1 'polypeptide(L)'
;MRFGIVVFPGSNCDDDCRHALEDVLQQETEYIWHGEQAFNDIDAIVLPGGFSYGDYLRPGAIARFSPIMEAVRRFAESGGPVIGICNGFQILTESGLLPGALRRNEGISFICNNTFLKVEN
;
A
#
# COMPACT_ATOMS: atom_id res chain seq x y z
N MET A 1 13.17 13.37 -0.28
CA MET A 1 11.83 13.08 -0.80
C MET A 1 10.88 13.00 0.37
N ARG A 2 9.64 13.46 0.22
CA ARG A 2 8.60 13.32 1.24
C ARG A 2 7.63 12.21 0.83
N PHE A 3 7.49 11.21 1.69
CA PHE A 3 6.67 10.02 1.44
C PHE A 3 5.32 10.14 2.15
N GLY A 4 4.24 9.83 1.44
CA GLY A 4 2.91 9.68 2.01
C GLY A 4 2.63 8.20 2.29
N ILE A 5 2.36 7.85 3.54
CA ILE A 5 1.99 6.48 3.96
C ILE A 5 0.49 6.48 4.23
N VAL A 6 -0.27 5.75 3.40
CA VAL A 6 -1.73 5.71 3.56
C VAL A 6 -2.13 4.76 4.68
N VAL A 7 -2.88 5.26 5.66
CA VAL A 7 -3.38 4.48 6.79
C VAL A 7 -4.83 4.10 6.54
N PHE A 8 -5.08 2.81 6.28
CA PHE A 8 -6.43 2.24 6.19
C PHE A 8 -6.85 1.64 7.54
N PRO A 9 -8.16 1.55 7.84
CA PRO A 9 -8.63 0.80 8.99
C PRO A 9 -8.17 -0.67 8.87
N GLY A 10 -7.39 -1.18 9.82
CA GLY A 10 -6.86 -2.54 9.79
C GLY A 10 -5.51 -2.71 9.08
N SER A 11 -4.93 -1.65 8.51
CA SER A 11 -3.48 -1.62 8.23
C SER A 11 -2.71 -1.82 9.54
N ASN A 12 -1.56 -2.50 9.46
CA ASN A 12 -0.75 -2.80 10.66
C ASN A 12 0.77 -2.78 10.41
N CYS A 13 1.20 -2.40 9.21
CA CYS A 13 2.61 -2.23 8.85
C CYS A 13 2.89 -0.79 8.38
N ASP A 14 2.02 0.16 8.71
CA ASP A 14 2.23 1.60 8.46
C ASP A 14 3.42 2.13 9.27
N ASP A 15 3.49 1.82 10.57
CA ASP A 15 4.65 2.12 11.42
C ASP A 15 5.95 1.47 10.93
N ASP A 16 5.89 0.23 10.41
CA ASP A 16 7.06 -0.44 9.82
C ASP A 16 7.58 0.33 8.59
N CYS A 17 6.66 0.80 7.73
CA CYS A 17 7.01 1.61 6.56
C CYS A 17 7.64 2.95 6.99
N ARG A 18 7.07 3.59 8.02
CA ARG A 18 7.61 4.83 8.56
C ARG A 18 9.01 4.63 9.12
N HIS A 19 9.24 3.60 9.92
CA HIS A 19 10.56 3.28 10.46
C HIS A 19 11.59 3.08 9.34
N ALA A 20 11.24 2.29 8.32
CA ALA A 20 12.12 2.06 7.17
C ALA A 20 12.46 3.36 6.42
N LEU A 21 11.51 4.29 6.30
CA LEU A 21 11.70 5.54 5.57
C LEU A 21 12.44 6.61 6.41
N GLU A 22 12.00 6.86 7.64
CA GLU A 22 12.55 7.89 8.52
C GLU A 22 13.87 7.45 9.14
N ASP A 23 13.90 6.30 9.82
CA ASP A 23 15.06 5.92 10.63
C ASP A 23 16.17 5.26 9.80
N VAL A 24 15.81 4.49 8.76
CA VAL A 24 16.80 3.79 7.93
C VAL A 24 17.20 4.61 6.70
N LEU A 25 16.23 5.11 5.94
CA LEU A 25 16.48 5.84 4.69
C LEU A 25 16.62 7.36 4.86
N GLN A 26 16.37 7.88 6.06
CA GLN A 26 16.51 9.31 6.40
C GLN A 26 15.67 10.20 5.46
N GLN A 27 14.43 9.78 5.18
CA GLN A 27 13.46 10.51 4.37
C GLN A 27 12.30 11.01 5.24
N GLU A 28 11.67 12.12 4.82
CA GLU A 28 10.50 12.65 5.50
C GLU A 28 9.26 11.81 5.18
N THR A 29 8.40 11.59 6.17
CA THR A 29 7.13 10.88 5.97
C THR A 29 5.94 11.62 6.53
N GLU A 30 4.77 11.34 5.97
CA GLU A 30 3.48 11.80 6.45
C GLU A 30 2.48 10.63 6.43
N TYR A 31 1.77 10.44 7.53
CA TYR A 31 0.59 9.57 7.53
C TYR A 31 -0.60 10.26 6.89
N ILE A 32 -1.21 9.58 5.92
CA ILE A 32 -2.38 10.07 5.20
C ILE A 32 -3.55 9.17 5.56
N TRP A 33 -4.55 9.72 6.22
CA TRP A 33 -5.75 8.96 6.58
C TRP A 33 -6.55 8.58 5.33
N HIS A 34 -7.02 7.34 5.24
CA HIS A 34 -7.73 6.85 4.05
C HIS A 34 -8.98 7.67 3.66
N GLY A 35 -9.58 8.37 4.64
CA GLY A 35 -10.75 9.22 4.45
C GLY A 35 -10.46 10.58 3.84
N GLU A 36 -9.19 11.00 3.76
CA GLU A 36 -8.77 12.24 3.11
C GLU A 36 -9.08 12.19 1.61
N GLN A 37 -9.30 13.35 0.99
CA GLN A 37 -9.59 13.43 -0.46
C GLN A 37 -8.38 13.84 -1.30
N ALA A 38 -7.33 14.32 -0.64
CA ALA A 38 -6.13 14.83 -1.27
C ALA A 38 -4.95 14.75 -0.29
N PHE A 39 -3.75 14.86 -0.85
CA PHE A 39 -2.50 15.08 -0.14
C PHE A 39 -1.70 16.11 -0.94
N ASN A 40 -0.85 16.87 -0.27
CA ASN A 40 0.00 17.90 -0.89
C ASN A 40 1.45 17.64 -0.52
N ASP A 41 2.37 18.12 -1.36
CA ASP A 41 3.81 18.07 -1.08
C ASP A 41 4.36 16.66 -0.83
N ILE A 42 3.80 15.65 -1.52
CA ILE A 42 4.24 14.25 -1.46
C ILE A 42 4.94 13.87 -2.77
N ASP A 43 6.16 13.36 -2.67
CA ASP A 43 6.99 12.90 -3.80
C ASP A 43 6.77 11.42 -4.13
N ALA A 44 6.27 10.62 -3.18
CA ALA A 44 6.01 9.19 -3.35
C ALA A 44 4.94 8.66 -2.39
N ILE A 45 4.12 7.71 -2.84
CA ILE A 45 3.06 7.11 -2.02
C ILE A 45 3.39 5.66 -1.68
N VAL A 46 3.17 5.30 -0.41
CA VAL A 46 3.23 3.93 0.11
C VAL A 46 1.84 3.48 0.51
N LEU A 47 1.40 2.36 -0.04
CA LEU A 47 0.29 1.58 0.49
C LEU A 47 0.86 0.43 1.34
N PRO A 48 0.70 0.46 2.67
CA PRO A 48 1.37 -0.46 3.58
C PRO A 48 0.76 -1.86 3.56
N GLY A 49 1.44 -2.79 4.25
CA GLY A 49 0.92 -4.13 4.53
C GLY A 49 -0.17 -4.16 5.61
N GLY A 50 -0.68 -5.36 5.87
CA GLY A 50 -1.64 -5.65 6.93
C GLY A 50 -2.93 -6.30 6.43
N PHE A 51 -4.04 -5.98 7.08
CA PHE A 51 -5.35 -6.58 6.80
C PHE A 51 -6.39 -5.45 6.70
N SER A 52 -6.26 -4.57 5.70
CA SER A 52 -7.21 -3.47 5.54
C SER A 52 -8.66 -3.99 5.52
N TYR A 53 -9.50 -3.39 6.38
CA TYR A 53 -10.87 -3.80 6.64
C TYR A 53 -11.03 -5.28 7.04
N GLY A 54 -10.01 -5.85 7.68
CA GLY A 54 -9.98 -7.26 8.12
C GLY A 54 -10.01 -8.26 6.97
N ASP A 55 -9.74 -7.83 5.73
CA ASP A 55 -9.90 -8.62 4.51
C ASP A 55 -11.28 -9.30 4.37
N TYR A 56 -12.31 -8.75 5.03
CA TYR A 56 -13.60 -9.44 5.24
C TYR A 56 -14.34 -9.84 3.96
N LEU A 57 -14.29 -9.01 2.92
CA LEU A 57 -14.85 -9.37 1.61
C LEU A 57 -13.81 -10.17 0.79
N ARG A 58 -12.65 -9.55 0.59
CA ARG A 58 -11.47 -10.07 -0.10
C ARG A 58 -10.31 -9.12 0.23
N PRO A 59 -9.05 -9.58 0.23
CA PRO A 59 -7.93 -8.73 0.64
C PRO A 59 -7.82 -7.45 -0.19
N GLY A 60 -7.76 -6.31 0.50
CA GLY A 60 -7.67 -4.97 -0.12
C GLY A 60 -8.91 -4.50 -0.90
N ALA A 61 -9.93 -5.34 -1.08
CA ALA A 61 -11.06 -5.06 -1.97
C ALA A 61 -12.01 -3.96 -1.45
N ILE A 62 -12.03 -3.71 -0.14
CA ILE A 62 -12.81 -2.60 0.44
C ILE A 62 -11.98 -1.31 0.38
N ALA A 63 -10.67 -1.39 0.60
CA ALA A 63 -9.79 -0.22 0.66
C ALA A 63 -9.74 0.58 -0.64
N ARG A 64 -9.91 -0.04 -1.81
CA ARG A 64 -10.00 0.66 -3.11
C ARG A 64 -11.11 1.72 -3.18
N PHE A 65 -12.13 1.65 -2.31
CA PHE A 65 -13.23 2.62 -2.26
C PHE A 65 -12.97 3.77 -1.29
N SER A 66 -11.82 3.78 -0.59
CA SER A 66 -11.45 4.87 0.29
C SER A 66 -11.27 6.16 -0.51
N PRO A 67 -11.76 7.32 -0.02
CA PRO A 67 -11.67 8.60 -0.72
C PRO A 67 -10.26 8.93 -1.23
N ILE A 68 -9.23 8.59 -0.45
CA ILE A 68 -7.84 8.91 -0.80
C ILE A 68 -7.35 8.22 -2.09
N MET A 69 -7.94 7.07 -2.43
CA MET A 69 -7.50 6.28 -3.58
C MET A 69 -7.71 6.99 -4.92
N GLU A 70 -8.64 7.95 -4.95
CA GLU A 70 -8.86 8.80 -6.12
C GLU A 70 -7.70 9.79 -6.31
N ALA A 71 -7.15 10.32 -5.22
CA ALA A 71 -5.92 11.12 -5.26
C ALA A 71 -4.68 10.28 -5.61
N VAL A 72 -4.56 9.08 -5.03
CA VAL A 72 -3.46 8.14 -5.35
C VAL A 72 -3.48 7.77 -6.84
N ARG A 73 -4.65 7.53 -7.42
CA ARG A 73 -4.78 7.27 -8.86
C ARG A 73 -4.26 8.43 -9.70
N ARG A 74 -4.74 9.64 -9.45
CA ARG A 74 -4.30 10.84 -10.19
C ARG A 74 -2.79 11.06 -10.07
N PHE A 75 -2.23 10.83 -8.88
CA PHE A 75 -0.79 10.93 -8.63
C PHE A 75 0.00 9.89 -9.45
N ALA A 76 -0.45 8.63 -9.49
CA ALA A 76 0.17 7.61 -10.32
C ALA A 76 0.07 7.94 -11.82
N GLU A 77 -1.09 8.41 -12.27
CA GLU A 77 -1.33 8.83 -13.66
C GLU A 77 -0.46 10.02 -14.08
N SER A 78 -0.10 10.91 -13.15
CA SER A 78 0.85 12.00 -13.41
C SER A 78 2.31 11.57 -13.34
N GLY A 79 2.60 10.28 -13.20
CA GLY A 79 3.96 9.72 -13.14
C GLY A 79 4.57 9.67 -11.74
N GLY A 80 3.78 9.95 -10.70
CA GLY A 80 4.21 9.86 -9.31
C GLY A 80 4.47 8.39 -8.91
N PRO A 81 5.56 8.10 -8.19
CA PRO A 81 5.89 6.74 -7.77
C PRO A 81 4.96 6.26 -6.65
N VAL A 82 4.30 5.12 -6.87
CA VAL A 82 3.44 4.44 -5.89
C VAL A 82 3.96 3.03 -5.65
N ILE A 83 4.19 2.67 -4.40
CA ILE A 83 4.57 1.31 -3.99
C ILE A 83 3.48 0.70 -3.11
N GLY A 84 3.09 -0.53 -3.42
CA GLY A 84 2.17 -1.33 -2.60
C GLY A 84 2.89 -2.54 -2.04
N ILE A 85 2.87 -2.72 -0.71
CA ILE A 85 3.58 -3.81 -0.02
C ILE A 85 2.56 -4.76 0.60
N CYS A 86 2.66 -6.07 0.30
CA CYS A 86 1.74 -7.09 0.82
C CYS A 86 0.26 -6.75 0.53
N ASN A 87 -0.49 -6.29 1.53
CA ASN A 87 -1.87 -5.82 1.36
C ASN A 87 -1.97 -4.60 0.45
N GLY A 88 -1.00 -3.68 0.48
CA GLY A 88 -0.91 -2.57 -0.46
C GLY A 88 -0.83 -3.02 -1.92
N PHE A 89 -0.10 -4.10 -2.22
CA PHE A 89 -0.04 -4.66 -3.57
C PHE A 89 -1.41 -5.22 -4.00
N GLN A 90 -2.14 -5.85 -3.06
CA GLN A 90 -3.52 -6.31 -3.30
C GLN A 90 -4.44 -5.13 -3.59
N ILE A 91 -4.36 -4.05 -2.82
CA ILE A 91 -5.13 -2.81 -3.05
C ILE A 91 -4.88 -2.25 -4.45
N LEU A 92 -3.61 -2.19 -4.90
CA LEU A 92 -3.27 -1.71 -6.24
C LEU A 92 -3.90 -2.57 -7.36
N THR A 93 -3.92 -3.89 -7.20
CA THR A 93 -4.59 -4.78 -8.17
C THR A 93 -6.12 -4.60 -8.13
N GLU A 94 -6.72 -4.50 -6.94
CA GLU A 94 -8.16 -4.30 -6.79
C GLU A 94 -8.61 -2.93 -7.29
N SER A 95 -7.77 -1.90 -7.19
CA SER A 95 -8.06 -0.54 -7.68
C SER A 95 -7.82 -0.38 -9.19
N GLY A 96 -7.24 -1.39 -9.85
CA GLY A 96 -6.87 -1.37 -11.26
C GLY A 96 -5.62 -0.53 -11.58
N LEU A 97 -4.84 -0.14 -10.57
CA LEU A 97 -3.55 0.54 -10.77
C LEU A 97 -2.45 -0.44 -11.18
N LEU A 98 -2.60 -1.71 -10.83
CA LEU A 98 -1.79 -2.82 -11.34
C LEU A 98 -2.68 -3.83 -12.07
N PRO A 99 -2.17 -4.47 -13.14
CA PRO A 99 -2.91 -5.53 -13.82
C PRO A 99 -2.96 -6.81 -12.98
N GLY A 100 -3.94 -7.66 -13.28
CA GLY A 100 -4.06 -8.99 -12.69
C GLY A 100 -4.83 -9.00 -11.37
N ALA A 101 -4.77 -10.14 -10.67
CA ALA A 101 -5.45 -10.35 -9.41
C ALA A 101 -4.68 -11.38 -8.56
N LEU A 102 -4.81 -11.27 -7.24
CA LEU A 102 -4.19 -12.20 -6.31
C LEU A 102 -5.22 -13.20 -5.80
N ARG A 103 -4.76 -14.44 -5.58
CA ARG A 103 -5.59 -15.55 -5.14
C ARG A 103 -5.08 -16.05 -3.80
N ARG A 104 -5.92 -16.84 -3.13
CA ARG A 104 -5.49 -17.58 -1.93
C ARG A 104 -4.32 -18.49 -2.29
N ASN A 105 -3.40 -18.65 -1.34
CA ASN A 105 -2.29 -19.58 -1.46
C ASN A 105 -2.79 -21.00 -1.74
N GLU A 106 -2.01 -21.74 -2.53
CA GLU A 106 -2.16 -23.18 -2.62
C GLU A 106 -1.97 -23.79 -1.22
N GLY A 107 -2.92 -24.62 -0.77
CA GLY A 107 -2.96 -25.14 0.60
C GLY A 107 -3.75 -24.30 1.61
N ILE A 108 -4.26 -23.11 1.24
CA ILE A 108 -5.18 -22.29 2.04
C ILE A 108 -4.62 -21.98 3.44
N SER A 109 -3.32 -21.71 3.54
CA SER A 109 -2.65 -21.33 4.78
C SER A 109 -1.94 -19.99 4.64
N PHE A 110 -1.83 -19.28 5.76
CA PHE A 110 -0.98 -18.11 5.87
C PHE A 110 0.49 -18.55 5.95
N ILE A 111 1.36 -17.88 5.20
CA ILE A 111 2.79 -18.21 5.11
C ILE A 111 3.58 -17.00 5.60
N CYS A 112 4.35 -17.19 6.68
CA CYS A 112 5.25 -16.20 7.24
C CYS A 112 6.65 -16.79 7.28
N ASN A 113 7.42 -16.61 6.21
CA ASN A 113 8.74 -17.21 6.04
C ASN A 113 9.71 -16.21 5.40
N ASN A 114 10.97 -16.25 5.84
CA ASN A 114 12.05 -15.62 5.10
C ASN A 114 12.24 -16.36 3.78
N THR A 115 12.16 -15.62 2.66
CA THR A 115 12.20 -16.20 1.31
C THR A 115 13.27 -15.47 0.50
N PHE A 116 14.16 -16.23 -0.13
CA PHE A 116 15.16 -15.68 -1.05
C PHE A 116 14.49 -15.33 -2.38
N LEU A 117 14.68 -14.08 -2.83
CA LEU A 117 14.17 -13.57 -4.09
C LEU A 117 15.35 -13.12 -4.96
N LYS A 118 15.16 -13.19 -6.28
CA LYS A 118 16.08 -12.63 -7.27
C LYS A 118 15.37 -11.52 -8.02
N VAL A 119 16.04 -10.39 -8.20
CA VAL A 119 15.54 -9.29 -9.03
C VAL A 119 15.73 -9.67 -10.49
N GLU A 120 14.64 -9.62 -11.26
CA GLU A 120 14.62 -9.76 -12.72
C GLU A 120 14.14 -8.43 -13.30
N ASN A 121 14.89 -7.86 -14.24
CA ASN A 121 14.61 -6.56 -14.87
C ASN A 121 14.43 -6.72 -16.39
#